data_AF-A0A257LLJ5-F1
#
_entry.id   AF-A0A257LLJ5-F1
#
_cell.length_a   1.000
_cell.length_b   1.000
_cell.length_c   1.000
_cell.angle_alpha   90.00
_cell.angle_beta   90.00
_cell.angle_gamma   90.00
#
_symmetry.space_group_name_H-M   'P 1'
#
loop_
_entity.id
_entity.type
_entity.pdbx_description
1 polymer ?
#
loop_
_entity_poly.entity_id
_entity_poly.type
_entity_poly.pdbx_seq_one_letter_code
_entity_poly.pdbx_strand_id
1 'polypeptide(L)'
;MWRDNGWTAQVIKNEDDDGWAVAMTLAGESEPALVGPWTMGRDKKNPKPLDTNAFNTLVKTAAEVIRRHEQQLQAQLHRQVVVSTPQGRVTVSLDIVPDEDEPHAFLSAHDGDGAELARHKVAANHRFSSASATAWVEAGCPRPAG
;
A
#
# COMPACT_ATOMS: atom_id res chain seq x y z
N MET A 1 -17.66 21.36 -10.56
CA MET A 1 -17.62 20.20 -9.66
C MET A 1 -18.49 19.10 -10.25
N TRP A 2 -17.99 17.87 -10.30
CA TRP A 2 -18.74 16.70 -10.74
C TRP A 2 -18.81 15.68 -9.61
N ARG A 3 -19.93 14.97 -9.52
CA ARG A 3 -20.16 13.93 -8.51
C ARG A 3 -20.88 12.74 -9.15
N ASP A 4 -20.29 11.56 -9.07
CA ASP A 4 -20.91 10.32 -9.53
C ASP A 4 -20.17 9.10 -8.94
N ASN A 5 -20.86 7.97 -8.78
CA ASN A 5 -20.31 6.71 -8.25
C ASN A 5 -19.44 6.85 -6.98
N GLY A 6 -19.84 7.72 -6.06
CA GLY A 6 -19.09 7.98 -4.81
C GLY A 6 -17.83 8.82 -5.00
N TRP A 7 -17.54 9.33 -6.19
CA TRP A 7 -16.40 10.19 -6.48
C TRP A 7 -16.83 11.63 -6.68
N THR A 8 -16.00 12.56 -6.21
CA THR A 8 -16.11 13.99 -6.47
C THR A 8 -14.88 14.47 -7.23
N ALA A 9 -15.09 15.11 -8.37
CA ALA A 9 -14.05 15.82 -9.11
C ALA A 9 -14.19 17.34 -8.91
N GLN A 10 -13.12 17.97 -8.41
CA GLN A 10 -13.05 19.42 -8.22
C GLN A 10 -11.89 19.97 -9.04
N VAL A 11 -12.19 20.93 -9.92
CA VAL A 11 -11.14 21.66 -10.63
C VAL A 11 -10.77 22.87 -9.77
N ILE A 12 -9.51 22.92 -9.35
CA ILE A 12 -8.95 23.91 -8.44
C ILE A 12 -7.82 24.66 -9.14
N LYS A 13 -7.52 25.88 -8.69
CA LYS A 13 -6.33 26.58 -9.16
C LYS A 13 -5.10 25.83 -8.65
N ASN A 14 -4.12 25.59 -9.52
CA ASN A 14 -2.85 24.99 -9.08
C ASN A 14 -2.07 26.06 -8.29
N GLU A 15 -1.58 25.72 -7.10
CA GLU A 15 -0.80 26.64 -6.26
C GLU A 15 0.66 26.69 -6.70
N ASP A 16 1.15 25.64 -7.38
CA ASP A 16 2.55 25.49 -7.79
C ASP A 16 2.83 25.91 -9.24
N ASP A 17 1.80 26.22 -10.04
CA ASP A 17 1.93 26.61 -11.46
C ASP A 17 0.80 27.56 -11.88
N ASP A 18 0.98 28.31 -12.98
CA ASP A 18 -0.03 29.21 -13.60
C ASP A 18 -1.14 28.40 -14.33
N GLY A 19 -1.63 27.34 -13.69
CA GLY A 19 -2.53 26.35 -14.27
C GLY A 19 -3.68 25.94 -13.36
N TRP A 20 -4.39 24.90 -13.81
CA TRP A 20 -5.46 24.26 -13.05
C TRP A 20 -5.02 22.87 -12.63
N ALA A 21 -5.59 22.38 -11.55
CA ALA A 21 -5.48 21.00 -11.12
C ALA A 21 -6.88 20.41 -10.95
N VAL A 22 -6.97 19.09 -10.98
CA VAL A 22 -8.17 18.36 -10.64
C VAL A 22 -7.89 17.49 -9.42
N ALA A 23 -8.72 17.66 -8.39
CA ALA A 23 -8.73 16.87 -7.18
C ALA A 23 -9.87 15.84 -7.25
N MET A 24 -9.53 14.57 -7.07
CA MET A 24 -10.46 13.45 -7.02
C MET A 24 -10.57 12.95 -5.59
N THR A 25 -11.75 13.08 -5.00
CA THR A 25 -12.04 12.69 -3.62
C THR A 25 -13.09 11.59 -3.61
N LEU A 26 -12.82 10.51 -2.87
CA LEU A 26 -13.80 9.45 -2.62
C LEU A 26 -14.73 9.89 -1.48
N ALA A 27 -16.02 9.55 -1.56
CA ALA A 27 -17.01 9.91 -0.56
C ALA A 27 -16.65 9.27 0.79
N GLY A 28 -16.60 10.08 1.84
CA GLY A 28 -16.18 9.67 3.18
C GLY A 28 -14.72 10.01 3.50
N GLU A 29 -13.89 10.27 2.49
CA GLU A 29 -12.51 10.69 2.68
C GLU A 29 -12.40 12.20 2.92
N SER A 30 -11.55 12.61 3.87
CA SER A 30 -11.24 14.02 4.12
C SER A 30 -10.27 14.60 3.09
N GLU A 31 -9.45 13.75 2.47
CA GLU A 31 -8.40 14.15 1.52
C GLU A 31 -8.64 13.56 0.12
N PRO A 32 -8.21 14.26 -0.95
CA PRO A 32 -8.29 13.72 -2.31
C PRO A 32 -7.29 12.57 -2.51
N ALA A 33 -7.76 11.47 -3.08
CA ALA A 33 -6.91 10.34 -3.45
C ALA A 33 -5.97 10.66 -4.63
N LEU A 34 -6.31 11.65 -5.44
CA LEU A 34 -5.48 12.11 -6.56
C LEU A 34 -5.65 13.62 -6.74
N VAL A 35 -4.54 14.33 -6.80
CA VAL A 35 -4.46 15.71 -7.29
C VAL A 35 -3.50 15.72 -8.47
N GLY A 36 -3.96 16.17 -9.63
CA GLY A 36 -3.14 16.17 -10.85
C GLY A 36 -3.40 17.39 -11.72
N PRO A 37 -2.46 17.73 -12.63
CA PRO A 37 -2.62 18.87 -13.50
C PRO A 37 -3.86 18.72 -14.39
N TRP A 38 -4.58 19.83 -14.57
CA TRP A 38 -5.78 19.92 -15.40
C TRP A 38 -5.57 20.93 -16.53
N THR A 39 -6.01 20.55 -17.72
CA THR A 39 -5.76 21.36 -18.91
C THR A 39 -6.58 22.64 -18.90
N MET A 40 -5.93 23.76 -19.23
CA MET A 40 -6.61 25.02 -19.55
C MET A 40 -7.50 24.85 -20.80
N GLY A 41 -8.65 25.48 -20.78
CA GLY A 41 -9.56 25.60 -21.89
C GLY A 41 -8.98 26.44 -23.02
N ARG A 42 -9.75 26.56 -24.10
CA ARG A 42 -9.30 27.23 -25.33
C ARG A 42 -8.93 28.70 -25.12
N ASP A 43 -9.50 29.36 -24.12
CA ASP A 43 -9.20 30.75 -23.76
C ASP A 43 -7.88 30.93 -23.00
N LYS A 44 -7.16 29.83 -22.71
CA LYS A 44 -5.88 29.80 -21.99
C LYS A 44 -5.94 30.46 -20.60
N LYS A 45 -7.12 30.56 -20.01
CA LYS A 45 -7.34 31.19 -18.69
C LYS A 45 -8.21 30.32 -17.81
N ASN A 46 -9.35 29.88 -18.34
CA ASN A 46 -10.29 29.04 -17.61
C ASN A 46 -9.93 27.57 -17.80
N PRO A 47 -10.29 26.67 -16.87
CA PRO A 47 -10.03 25.25 -17.06
C PRO A 47 -10.92 24.70 -18.18
N LYS A 48 -10.45 23.67 -18.87
CA LYS A 48 -11.30 22.91 -19.79
C LYS A 48 -12.50 22.36 -18.99
N PRO A 49 -13.74 22.53 -19.46
CA PRO A 49 -14.91 21.95 -18.80
C PRO A 49 -14.72 20.45 -18.63
N LEU A 50 -15.01 19.96 -17.45
CA LEU A 50 -14.99 18.54 -17.18
C LEU A 50 -16.19 17.90 -17.89
N ASP A 51 -15.93 16.84 -18.64
CA ASP A 51 -16.94 16.04 -19.33
C ASP A 51 -16.97 14.61 -18.77
N THR A 52 -17.97 13.83 -19.17
CA THR A 52 -18.17 12.45 -18.68
C THR A 52 -16.97 11.54 -18.96
N ASN A 53 -16.30 11.70 -20.10
CA ASN A 53 -15.16 10.85 -20.47
C ASN A 53 -13.93 11.17 -19.60
N ALA A 54 -13.65 12.47 -19.48
CA ALA A 54 -12.66 13.01 -18.56
C ALA A 54 -12.89 12.52 -17.12
N PHE A 55 -14.12 12.67 -16.61
CA PHE A 55 -14.49 12.23 -15.27
C PHE A 55 -14.24 10.73 -15.07
N ASN A 56 -14.73 9.87 -15.97
CA ASN A 56 -14.56 8.43 -15.87
C ASN A 56 -13.08 8.00 -15.92
N THR A 57 -12.25 8.70 -16.68
CA THR A 57 -10.80 8.46 -16.70
C THR A 57 -10.16 8.82 -15.36
N LEU A 58 -10.51 9.97 -14.80
CA LEU A 58 -10.01 10.40 -13.48
C LEU A 58 -10.43 9.45 -12.36
N VAL A 59 -11.68 8.96 -12.37
CA VAL A 59 -12.17 7.96 -11.43
C VAL A 59 -11.30 6.69 -11.46
N LYS A 60 -10.99 6.18 -12.66
CA LYS A 60 -10.14 4.99 -12.81
C LYS A 60 -8.73 5.22 -12.25
N THR A 61 -8.13 6.37 -12.56
CA THR A 61 -6.78 6.69 -12.07
C THR A 61 -6.78 6.84 -10.56
N ALA A 62 -7.73 7.57 -9.98
CA ALA A 62 -7.80 7.79 -8.54
C ALA A 62 -8.06 6.48 -7.77
N ALA A 63 -8.93 5.61 -8.29
CA ALA A 63 -9.17 4.29 -7.72
C ALA A 63 -7.90 3.41 -7.75
N GLU A 64 -7.12 3.47 -8.82
CA GLU A 64 -5.85 2.73 -8.91
C GLU A 64 -4.79 3.29 -7.93
N VAL A 65 -4.79 4.60 -7.66
CA VAL A 65 -3.91 5.19 -6.63
C VAL A 65 -4.23 4.62 -5.25
N ILE A 66 -5.51 4.59 -4.86
CA ILE A 66 -5.95 3.99 -3.59
C ILE A 66 -5.52 2.52 -3.53
N ARG A 67 -5.87 1.75 -4.55
CA ARG A 67 -5.55 0.31 -4.61
C ARG A 67 -4.05 0.06 -4.51
N ARG A 68 -3.23 0.85 -5.19
CA ARG A 68 -1.76 0.75 -5.12
C ARG A 68 -1.24 1.11 -3.74
N HIS A 69 -1.80 2.14 -3.11
CA HIS A 69 -1.43 2.52 -1.74
C HIS A 69 -1.74 1.41 -0.75
N GLU A 70 -2.94 0.81 -0.83
CA GLU A 70 -3.33 -0.34 -0.01
C GLU A 70 -2.40 -1.54 -0.23
N GLN A 71 -2.06 -1.85 -1.49
CA GLN A 71 -1.12 -2.94 -1.80
C GLN A 71 0.29 -2.66 -1.27
N GLN A 72 0.76 -1.41 -1.35
CA GLN A 72 2.04 -1.02 -0.79
C GLN A 72 2.04 -1.12 0.74
N LEU A 73 0.95 -0.76 1.41
CA LEU A 73 0.80 -0.92 2.84
C LEU A 73 0.78 -2.41 3.22
N GLN A 74 -0.01 -3.22 2.52
CA GLN A 74 -0.07 -4.66 2.72
C GLN A 74 1.31 -5.32 2.56
N ALA A 75 2.07 -4.96 1.52
CA ALA A 75 3.42 -5.50 1.30
C ALA A 75 4.45 -5.06 2.35
N GLN A 76 4.23 -3.89 2.98
CA GLN A 76 5.05 -3.44 4.11
C GLN A 76 4.71 -4.21 5.40
N LEU A 77 3.41 -4.44 5.64
CA LEU A 77 2.94 -5.14 6.83
C LEU A 77 3.18 -6.65 6.75
N HIS A 78 3.11 -7.24 5.56
CA HIS A 78 3.26 -8.68 5.33
C HIS A 78 4.44 -8.95 4.42
N ARG A 79 5.56 -9.37 5.00
CA ARG A 79 6.76 -9.76 4.26
C ARG A 79 6.95 -11.26 4.34
N GLN A 80 7.26 -11.90 3.22
CA GLN A 80 7.44 -13.35 3.16
C GLN A 80 8.71 -13.71 2.38
N VAL A 81 9.43 -14.72 2.86
CA VAL A 81 10.58 -15.34 2.19
C VAL A 81 10.37 -16.84 2.16
N VAL A 82 10.73 -17.45 1.03
CA VAL A 82 10.77 -18.90 0.89
C VAL A 82 12.21 -19.37 1.05
N VAL A 83 12.46 -20.23 2.03
CA VAL A 83 13.75 -20.87 2.32
C VAL A 83 13.69 -22.31 1.83
N SER A 84 14.68 -22.73 1.04
CA SER A 84 14.83 -24.13 0.62
C SER A 84 15.76 -24.85 1.59
N THR A 85 15.26 -25.91 2.25
CA THR A 85 16.02 -26.75 3.18
C THR A 85 16.11 -28.20 2.64
N PRO A 86 17.02 -29.04 3.17
CA PRO A 86 17.05 -30.46 2.82
C PRO A 86 15.74 -31.21 3.10
N GLN A 87 14.96 -30.76 4.08
CA GLN A 87 13.68 -31.33 4.49
C GLN A 87 12.49 -30.82 3.65
N GLY A 88 12.72 -29.81 2.81
CA GLY A 88 11.69 -29.20 1.98
C GLY A 88 11.69 -27.68 2.03
N ARG A 89 10.64 -27.09 1.46
CA ARG A 89 10.45 -25.65 1.45
C ARG A 89 9.88 -25.18 2.79
N VAL A 90 10.46 -24.13 3.35
CA VAL A 90 9.93 -23.42 4.52
C VAL A 90 9.56 -22.01 4.11
N THR A 91 8.31 -21.63 4.37
CA THR A 91 7.82 -20.27 4.23
C THR A 91 8.04 -19.53 5.54
N VAL A 92 8.84 -18.47 5.51
CA VAL A 92 9.04 -17.57 6.64
C VAL A 92 8.28 -16.27 6.39
N SER A 93 7.42 -15.88 7.32
CA SER A 93 6.62 -14.66 7.23
C SER A 93 6.94 -13.72 8.39
N LEU A 94 6.97 -12.43 8.11
CA LEU A 94 6.94 -11.36 9.08
C LEU A 94 5.67 -10.54 8.88
N ASP A 95 4.74 -10.66 9.83
CA ASP A 95 3.45 -9.99 9.83
C ASP A 95 3.43 -8.89 10.91
N ILE A 96 3.52 -7.63 10.49
CA ILE A 96 3.50 -6.45 11.34
C ILE A 96 2.04 -6.14 11.72
N VAL A 97 1.80 -5.97 13.01
CA VAL A 97 0.56 -5.47 13.57
C VAL A 97 0.75 -3.98 13.86
N PRO A 98 0.15 -3.08 13.05
CA PRO A 98 0.17 -1.65 13.31
C PRO A 98 -0.78 -1.37 14.48
N ASP A 99 -0.22 -1.12 15.65
CA ASP A 99 -0.93 -0.73 16.85
C ASP A 99 -0.36 0.63 17.30
N GLU A 100 -1.23 1.55 17.73
CA GLU A 100 -0.83 2.91 18.11
C GLU A 100 -0.03 2.94 19.43
N ASP A 101 -0.26 1.96 20.31
CA ASP A 101 0.34 1.89 21.65
C ASP A 101 1.48 0.86 21.72
N GLU A 102 1.32 -0.31 21.09
CA GLU A 102 2.29 -1.41 21.14
C GLU A 102 2.51 -2.08 19.77
N PRO A 103 3.19 -1.39 18.83
CA PRO A 103 3.48 -1.95 17.51
C PRO A 103 4.42 -3.15 17.63
N HIS A 104 4.01 -4.27 17.03
CA HIS A 104 4.77 -5.51 17.04
C HIS A 104 4.65 -6.26 15.72
N ALA A 105 5.38 -7.36 15.59
CA ALA A 105 5.23 -8.27 14.46
C ALA A 105 5.27 -9.73 14.92
N PHE A 106 4.77 -10.63 14.07
CA PHE A 106 4.94 -12.06 14.22
C PHE A 106 5.92 -12.57 13.17
N LEU A 107 7.01 -13.19 13.64
CA LEU A 107 7.88 -14.00 12.79
C LEU A 107 7.40 -15.45 12.86
N SER A 108 6.96 -16.00 11.74
CA SER A 108 6.46 -17.38 11.65
C SER A 108 7.19 -18.19 10.59
N ALA A 109 7.27 -19.50 10.78
CA ALA A 109 7.76 -20.47 9.82
C ALA A 109 6.70 -21.54 9.58
N HIS A 110 6.45 -21.87 8.32
CA HIS A 110 5.56 -22.93 7.90
C HIS A 110 6.27 -23.87 6.92
N ASP A 111 6.05 -25.17 7.00
CA ASP A 111 6.60 -26.12 6.03
C ASP A 111 5.87 -26.09 4.68
N GLY A 112 6.23 -27.02 3.79
CA GLY A 112 5.66 -27.12 2.44
C GLY A 112 4.19 -27.51 2.39
N ASP A 113 3.68 -28.12 3.46
CA ASP A 113 2.27 -28.51 3.62
C ASP A 113 1.46 -27.42 4.35
N GLY A 114 2.13 -26.34 4.78
CA GLY A 114 1.54 -25.22 5.51
C GLY A 114 1.44 -25.44 7.01
N ALA A 115 2.09 -26.47 7.57
CA ALA A 115 2.11 -26.69 9.01
C ALA A 115 3.06 -25.69 9.70
N GLU A 116 2.60 -25.06 10.77
CA GLU A 116 3.40 -24.10 11.54
C GLU A 116 4.54 -24.82 12.29
N LEU A 117 5.78 -24.43 11.98
CA LEU A 117 6.99 -24.93 12.64
C LEU A 117 7.34 -24.08 13.87
N ALA A 118 7.12 -22.77 13.79
CA ALA A 118 7.34 -21.83 14.87
C ALA A 118 6.62 -20.50 14.61
N ARG A 119 6.27 -19.79 15.69
CA ARG A 119 5.78 -18.42 15.66
C ARG A 119 6.23 -17.66 16.90
N HIS A 120 6.82 -16.48 16.72
CA HIS A 120 7.28 -15.62 17.82
C HIS A 120 6.86 -14.17 17.61
N LYS A 121 6.42 -13.50 18.69
CA LYS A 121 6.26 -12.04 18.73
C LYS A 121 7.64 -11.39 18.75
N VAL A 122 7.87 -10.45 17.85
CA VAL A 122 9.10 -9.65 17.72
C VAL A 122 8.74 -8.16 17.61
N ALA A 123 9.72 -7.27 17.71
CA ALA A 123 9.51 -5.84 17.49
C ALA A 123 9.02 -5.56 16.05
N ALA A 124 8.16 -4.55 15.85
CA ALA A 124 7.66 -4.19 14.52
C ALA A 124 8.76 -3.85 13.51
N ASN A 125 9.88 -3.29 13.99
CA ASN A 125 11.06 -2.95 13.20
C ASN A 125 12.04 -4.13 13.04
N HIS A 126 11.65 -5.36 13.37
CA HIS A 126 12.52 -6.54 13.27
C HIS A 126 13.12 -6.67 11.85
N ARG A 127 14.44 -6.89 11.81
CA ARG A 127 15.19 -6.95 10.56
C ARG A 127 14.93 -8.26 9.83
N PHE A 128 13.99 -8.21 8.89
CA PHE A 128 13.62 -9.35 8.07
C PHE A 128 14.21 -9.24 6.66
N SER A 129 14.93 -10.29 6.25
CA SER A 129 15.62 -10.42 4.97
C SER A 129 15.77 -11.89 4.62
N SER A 130 16.07 -12.21 3.36
CA SER A 130 16.29 -13.61 2.99
C SER A 130 17.42 -14.27 3.77
N ALA A 131 18.51 -13.55 4.04
CA ALA A 131 19.63 -14.08 4.82
C ALA A 131 19.26 -14.35 6.29
N SER A 132 18.53 -13.43 6.94
CA SER A 132 18.10 -13.64 8.33
C SER A 132 17.04 -14.72 8.46
N ALA A 133 16.14 -14.84 7.48
CA ALA A 133 15.15 -15.93 7.41
C ALA A 133 15.84 -17.30 7.26
N THR A 134 16.80 -17.43 6.34
CA THR A 134 17.56 -18.68 6.15
C THR A 134 18.30 -19.08 7.43
N ALA A 135 19.06 -18.16 8.03
CA ALA A 135 19.81 -18.44 9.26
C ALA A 135 18.89 -18.85 10.42
N TRP A 136 17.71 -18.22 10.51
CA TRP A 136 16.73 -18.55 11.54
C TRP A 136 16.13 -19.96 11.35
N VAL A 137 15.82 -20.34 10.11
CA VAL A 137 15.32 -21.68 9.78
C VAL A 137 16.41 -22.74 10.01
N GLU A 138 17.65 -22.50 9.57
CA GLU A 138 18.79 -23.40 9.77
C GLU A 138 19.12 -23.63 11.25
N ALA A 139 18.89 -22.63 12.10
CA ALA A 139 19.03 -22.73 13.55
C ALA A 139 17.86 -23.46 14.25
N GLY A 140 16.85 -23.93 13.51
CA GLY A 140 15.69 -24.61 14.08
C GLY A 140 14.61 -23.66 14.61
N CYS A 141 14.49 -22.47 14.02
CA CYS A 141 13.49 -21.45 14.36
C CYS A 141 13.45 -21.05 15.86
N PRO A 142 14.61 -20.75 16.51
CA PRO A 142 14.66 -20.39 17.92
C PRO A 142 13.91 -19.07 18.17
N ARG A 143 13.50 -18.81 19.42
CA ARG A 143 12.94 -17.50 19.76
C ARG A 143 13.96 -16.40 19.43
N PRO A 144 13.63 -15.40 18.58
CA PRO A 144 14.55 -14.32 18.26
C PRO A 144 14.92 -13.53 19.51
N ALA A 145 16.18 -13.14 19.64
CA ALA A 145 16.57 -12.15 20.64
C ALA A 145 15.88 -10.83 20.28
N GLY A 146 15.24 -10.21 21.29
CA GLY A 146 14.47 -8.97 21.13
C GLY A 146 15.31 -7.79 20.66
#